data_AF-A0A1F8CTB8-F1
#
_entry.id   AF-A0A1F8CTB8-F1
#
_cell.length_a   1.000
_cell.length_b   1.000
_cell.length_c   1.000
_cell.angle_alpha   90.00
_cell.angle_beta   90.00
_cell.angle_gamma   90.00
#
_symmetry.space_group_name_H-M   'P 1'
#
loop_
_entity.id
_entity.type
_entity.pdbx_description
1 polymer ?
#
loop_
_entity_poly.entity_id
_entity_poly.type
_entity_poly.pdbx_seq_one_letter_code
_entity_poly.pdbx_strand_id
1 'polypeptide(L)' 'MNLDNLGFFTSVSEPIWLMVEAFTMIGLFLYVIFAAVVLRQVNHMTTTLEVGFEGAIKTVAWLHLIFAIGTLVIAILIL' A
#
# COMPACT_ATOMS: atom_id res chain seq x y z
N MET A 1 9.30 -31.40 -20.20
CA MET A 1 8.59 -30.47 -19.30
C MET A 1 7.73 -29.59 -20.19
N ASN A 2 6.40 -29.77 -20.16
CA ASN A 2 5.47 -29.06 -21.03
C ASN A 2 5.44 -27.57 -20.62
N LEU A 3 5.71 -26.67 -21.59
CA LEU A 3 5.84 -25.22 -21.38
C LEU A 3 4.48 -24.49 -21.46
N ASP A 4 3.40 -25.25 -21.61
CA ASP A 4 2.02 -24.81 -21.83
C ASP A 4 1.42 -24.09 -20.61
N ASN A 5 2.05 -24.22 -19.44
CA ASN A 5 1.67 -23.52 -18.22
C ASN A 5 2.25 -22.09 -18.11
N LEU A 6 3.03 -21.62 -19.10
CA LEU A 6 3.53 -20.25 -19.16
C LEU A 6 2.59 -19.28 -19.91
N GLY A 7 1.47 -19.77 -20.47
CA GLY A 7 0.58 -19.00 -21.32
C GLY A 7 -0.44 -18.09 -20.62
N PHE A 8 -0.61 -18.17 -19.30
CA PHE A 8 -1.63 -17.38 -18.60
C PHE A 8 -1.31 -15.87 -18.63
N PHE A 9 -0.07 -15.49 -18.32
CA PHE A 9 0.33 -14.07 -18.28
C PHE A 9 0.53 -13.44 -19.66
N THR A 10 0.85 -14.24 -20.69
CA THR A 10 1.01 -13.75 -22.07
C THR A 10 -0.31 -13.70 -22.85
N SER A 11 -1.42 -14.17 -22.26
CA SER A 11 -2.74 -14.19 -22.89
C SER A 11 -3.54 -12.90 -22.72
N VAL A 12 -3.07 -12.02 -21.83
CA VAL A 12 -3.72 -10.74 -21.53
C VAL A 12 -3.23 -9.70 -22.54
N SER A 13 -4.15 -8.95 -23.14
CA SER A 13 -3.78 -7.93 -24.14
C SER A 13 -3.09 -6.73 -23.49
N GLU A 14 -2.12 -6.14 -24.20
CA GLU A 14 -1.36 -4.96 -23.76
C GLU A 14 -2.24 -3.82 -23.16
N PRO A 15 -3.41 -3.48 -23.72
CA PRO A 15 -4.25 -2.42 -23.15
C PRO A 15 -4.82 -2.77 -21.78
N ILE A 16 -5.11 -4.06 -21.52
CA ILE A 16 -5.61 -4.51 -20.23
C ILE A 16 -4.49 -4.40 -19.19
N TRP A 17 -3.26 -4.73 -19.56
CA TRP A 17 -2.10 -4.62 -18.67
C TRP A 17 -1.84 -3.17 -18.24
N LEU A 18 -1.81 -2.24 -19.20
CA LEU A 18 -1.70 -0.79 -18.92
C LEU A 18 -2.84 -0.28 -18.01
N MET A 19 -4.05 -0.81 -18.18
CA MET A 19 -5.18 -0.46 -17.33
C MET A 19 -4.95 -0.93 -15.88
N VAL A 20 -4.47 -2.17 -15.68
CA VAL A 20 -4.17 -2.71 -14.35
C VAL A 20 -3.08 -1.90 -13.65
N GLU A 21 -2.02 -1.52 -14.35
CA GLU A 21 -0.95 -0.67 -13.82
C GLU A 21 -1.50 0.68 -13.35
N ALA A 22 -2.30 1.35 -14.19
CA ALA A 22 -2.93 2.63 -13.87
C ALA A 22 -3.84 2.56 -12.63
N PHE A 23 -4.72 1.54 -12.55
CA PHE A 23 -5.59 1.36 -11.38
C PHE A 23 -4.80 1.00 -10.12
N THR A 24 -3.71 0.24 -10.25
CA THR A 24 -2.83 -0.10 -9.13
C THR A 24 -2.16 1.15 -8.57
N MET A 25 -1.63 2.04 -9.44
CA MET A 25 -1.04 3.31 -9.02
C MET A 25 -2.06 4.21 -8.30
N ILE A 26 -3.27 4.34 -8.85
CA ILE A 26 -4.35 5.14 -8.21
C ILE A 26 -4.72 4.54 -6.85
N GLY A 27 -4.86 3.22 -6.78
CA GLY A 27 -5.16 2.50 -5.53
C GLY A 27 -4.09 2.72 -4.47
N LEU A 28 -2.81 2.62 -4.83
CA LEU A 28 -1.68 2.87 -3.92
C LEU A 28 -1.62 4.34 -3.46
N PHE A 29 -1.91 5.29 -4.36
CA PHE A 29 -1.99 6.70 -3.98
C PHE A 29 -3.09 6.94 -2.93
N LEU A 30 -4.29 6.41 -3.15
CA LEU A 30 -5.38 6.47 -2.17
C LEU A 30 -5.03 5.76 -0.87
N TYR A 31 -4.32 4.63 -0.95
CA TYR A 31 -3.84 3.90 0.23
C TYR A 31 -2.89 4.73 1.09
N VAL A 32 -1.98 5.50 0.49
CA VAL A 32 -1.10 6.42 1.24
C VAL A 32 -1.91 7.51 1.95
N ILE A 33 -2.92 8.09 1.29
CA ILE A 33 -3.83 9.05 1.93
C ILE A 33 -4.52 8.40 3.14
N PHE A 34 -5.02 7.18 2.98
CA PHE A 34 -5.65 6.44 4.06
C PHE A 34 -4.68 6.16 5.22
N ALA A 35 -3.43 5.77 4.92
CA ALA A 35 -2.40 5.56 5.95
C ALA A 35 -2.14 6.84 6.76
N ALA A 36 -2.16 8.02 6.11
CA ALA A 36 -2.04 9.30 6.81
C ALA A 36 -3.26 9.59 7.71
N VAL A 37 -4.47 9.23 7.27
CA VAL A 37 -5.68 9.29 8.10
C VAL A 37 -5.54 8.38 9.31
N VAL A 38 -5.08 7.14 9.14
CA VAL A 38 -4.85 6.19 10.24
C VAL A 38 -3.90 6.78 11.28
N LEU A 39 -2.79 7.39 10.85
CA LEU A 39 -1.86 8.04 11.78
C LEU A 39 -2.54 9.12 12.64
N ARG A 40 -3.40 9.93 12.03
CA ARG A 40 -4.20 10.93 12.75
C ARG A 40 -5.17 10.27 13.75
N GLN A 41 -5.84 9.19 13.33
CA GLN A 41 -6.79 8.47 14.20
C GLN A 41 -6.09 7.81 15.39
N VAL A 42 -4.92 7.19 15.17
CA VAL A 42 -4.10 6.61 16.24
C VAL A 42 -3.69 7.69 17.23
N ASN A 43 -3.26 8.87 16.76
CA ASN A 43 -2.90 9.98 17.63
C ASN A 43 -4.09 10.48 18.45
N HIS A 44 -5.30 10.56 17.89
CA HIS A 44 -6.48 10.95 18.66
C HIS A 44 -6.89 9.87 19.68
N MET A 45 -6.92 8.58 19.29
CA MET A 45 -7.37 7.50 20.18
C MET A 45 -6.41 7.27 21.35
N THR A 46 -5.11 7.40 21.12
CA THR A 46 -4.09 7.26 22.17
C THR A 46 -4.10 8.39 23.20
N THR A 47 -4.82 9.51 22.95
CA THR A 47 -5.04 10.54 23.98
C THR A 47 -6.20 10.24 24.93
N THR A 48 -7.04 9.26 24.61
CA THR A 48 -8.22 8.90 25.42
C THR A 48 -8.01 7.60 26.19
N LEU A 49 -7.24 6.66 25.64
CA LEU A 49 -7.00 5.35 26.23
C LEU A 49 -5.57 5.26 26.76
N GLU A 50 -5.40 5.43 28.07
CA GLU A 50 -4.14 5.16 28.76
C GLU A 50 -3.98 3.64 28.97
N VAL A 51 -3.48 2.96 27.94
CA VAL A 51 -3.20 1.52 27.96
C VAL A 51 -1.73 1.20 28.23
N GLY A 52 -0.87 2.22 28.41
CA GLY A 52 0.57 2.07 28.64
C GLY A 52 1.40 1.72 27.39
N PHE A 53 0.75 1.46 26.25
CA PHE A 53 1.38 1.07 24.98
C PHE A 53 1.33 2.15 23.88
N GLU A 54 0.92 3.37 24.21
CA GLU A 54 0.69 4.45 23.25
C GLU A 54 1.92 4.73 22.37
N GLY A 55 3.11 4.74 22.98
CA GLY A 55 4.37 4.97 22.27
C GLY A 55 4.60 3.94 21.16
N ALA A 56 4.47 2.64 21.50
CA ALA A 56 4.64 1.57 20.53
C ALA A 56 3.59 1.63 19.41
N ILE A 57 2.33 1.90 19.74
CA ILE A 57 1.24 2.02 18.76
C ILE A 57 1.50 3.20 17.80
N LYS A 58 1.94 4.36 18.33
CA LYS A 58 2.31 5.52 17.50
C LYS A 58 3.51 5.21 16.59
N THR A 59 4.51 4.50 17.08
CA THR A 59 5.66 4.08 16.26
C THR A 59 5.23 3.16 15.13
N VAL A 60 4.38 2.17 15.39
CA VAL A 60 3.87 1.27 14.33
C VAL A 60 3.05 2.05 13.30
N ALA A 61 2.23 3.01 13.71
CA ALA A 61 1.47 3.86 12.80
C ALA A 61 2.37 4.70 11.87
N TRP A 62 3.45 5.27 12.42
CA TRP A 62 4.45 5.98 11.62
C TRP A 62 5.18 5.06 10.65
N LEU A 63 5.63 3.88 11.11
CA LEU A 63 6.27 2.89 10.25
C LEU A 63 5.34 2.46 9.12
N HIS A 64 4.06 2.21 9.41
CA HIS A 64 3.06 1.88 8.40
C HIS A 64 2.95 2.95 7.30
N LEU A 65 2.90 4.24 7.68
CA LEU A 65 2.88 5.33 6.72
C LEU A 65 4.15 5.39 5.88
N ILE A 66 5.33 5.21 6.49
CA ILE A 66 6.62 5.17 5.77
C ILE A 66 6.64 4.00 4.77
N PHE A 67 6.18 2.81 5.17
CA PHE A 67 6.09 1.65 4.29
C PHE A 67 5.10 1.86 3.14
N ALA A 68 3.95 2.51 3.39
CA ALA A 68 2.97 2.84 2.36
C ALA A 68 3.58 3.79 1.31
N ILE A 69 4.25 4.86 1.76
CA ILE A 69 4.95 5.79 0.87
C ILE A 69 6.07 5.08 0.11
N GLY A 70 6.89 4.27 0.79
CA GLY A 70 7.96 3.50 0.17
C GLY A 70 7.44 2.54 -0.91
N THR A 71 6.32 1.86 -0.65
CA THR A 71 5.67 0.97 -1.62
C THR A 71 5.18 1.74 -2.85
N LEU A 72 4.58 2.93 -2.66
CA LEU A 72 4.17 3.78 -3.78
C LEU A 72 5.38 4.23 -4.62
N VAL A 73 6.49 4.62 -3.99
CA VAL A 73 7.72 5.00 -4.71
C VAL A 73 8.28 3.82 -5.50
N ILE A 74 8.33 2.63 -4.91
CA ILE A 74 8.78 1.41 -5.60
C ILE A 74 7.86 1.08 -6.78
N ALA A 75 6.54 1.21 -6.59
CA ALA A 75 5.57 0.98 -7.65
C ALA A 75 5.79 1.95 -8.83
N ILE A 76 6.05 3.23 -8.59
CA ILE A 76 6.35 4.20 -9.67
C ILE A 76 7.62 3.85 -10.46
N LEU A 77 8.59 3.17 -9.83
CA LEU A 77 9.86 2.83 -10.47
C LEU A 77 9.84 1.51 -11.24
N ILE A 78 8.99 0.56 -10.84
CA ILE A 78 9.03 -0.84 -11.29
C ILE A 78 7.76 -1.25 -12.05
N LEU A 79 6.60 -0.70 -11.67
CA LEU A 79 5.31 -0.97 -12.29
C LEU A 79 5.11 -0.03 -13.48
#